data_AF-A0A4R5BRC0-F1
#
_entry.id   AF-A0A4R5BRC0-F1
#
_cell.length_a   1.000
_cell.length_b   1.000
_cell.length_c   1.000
_cell.angle_alpha   90.00
_cell.angle_beta   90.00
_cell.angle_gamma   90.00
#
_symmetry.space_group_name_H-M   'P 1'
#
loop_
_entity.id
_entity.type
_entity.pdbx_description
1 polymer ?
#
loop_
_entity_poly.entity_id
_entity_poly.type
_entity_poly.pdbx_seq_one_letter_code
_entity_poly.pdbx_strand_id
1 'polypeptide(L)'
;MSGIDTPHAASLDRLEAVLNRQSPVDAIAALTQAVQKAPKPSVSLNEVALGFDASVFLRLATEKRSVEILDYLIQHAAPLVIPGQAIQEFWNNQLNVVDTVGTTLRKRFDSLAVEAKKIDSRFGDFEDEVLKMLERFQRQFGYIYDENVGDSVTRMLEILQSKSCCSFVPRDRFICAAQIRNSTRTPPGFKDAGDGDFYVWADFLFGLLVHESEPGGQNFKQVVLLTNDRKADWSTHGMPHPILTAEVRTLFDVPFDVWDLEKFGSEVRKSL
;
A
#
# COMPACT_ATOMS: atom_id res chain seq x y z
N MET A 1 20.16 -29.82 -16.93
CA MET A 1 19.41 -28.65 -16.45
C MET A 1 18.81 -29.06 -15.12
N SER A 2 19.42 -28.64 -14.02
CA SER A 2 18.98 -28.94 -12.67
C SER A 2 17.63 -28.27 -12.44
N GLY A 3 16.60 -29.07 -12.14
CA GLY A 3 15.34 -28.56 -11.60
C GLY A 3 15.65 -27.90 -10.26
N ILE A 4 15.76 -26.59 -10.26
CA ILE A 4 15.67 -25.81 -9.04
C ILE A 4 14.18 -25.81 -8.74
N ASP A 5 13.75 -26.64 -7.79
CA ASP A 5 12.40 -26.55 -7.24
C ASP A 5 12.22 -25.13 -6.71
N THR A 6 11.46 -24.32 -7.42
CA THR A 6 11.13 -22.96 -6.98
C THR A 6 10.31 -23.09 -5.70
N PRO A 7 10.77 -22.54 -4.55
CA PRO A 7 9.98 -22.54 -3.34
C PRO A 7 8.57 -21.99 -3.62
N HIS A 8 7.54 -22.66 -3.11
CA HIS A 8 6.13 -22.30 -3.31
C HIS A 8 5.66 -22.32 -4.78
N ALA A 9 6.22 -23.18 -5.64
CA ALA A 9 5.78 -23.35 -7.03
C ALA A 9 4.26 -23.54 -7.17
N ALA A 10 3.64 -24.36 -6.32
CA ALA A 10 2.19 -24.58 -6.32
C ALA A 10 1.39 -23.29 -6.03
N SER A 11 1.89 -22.44 -5.13
CA SER A 11 1.27 -21.13 -4.84
C SER A 11 1.37 -20.19 -6.04
N LEU A 12 2.52 -20.19 -6.74
CA LEU A 12 2.68 -19.40 -7.97
C LEU A 12 1.76 -19.90 -9.10
N ASP A 13 1.65 -21.22 -9.28
CA ASP A 13 0.77 -21.82 -10.30
C ASP A 13 -0.69 -21.47 -10.04
N ARG A 14 -1.13 -21.56 -8.77
CA ARG A 14 -2.49 -21.21 -8.35
C ARG A 14 -2.78 -19.72 -8.56
N LEU A 15 -1.84 -18.85 -8.20
CA LEU A 15 -1.97 -17.42 -8.40
C LEU A 15 -2.07 -17.07 -9.89
N GLU A 16 -1.16 -17.60 -10.69
CA GLU A 16 -1.14 -17.38 -12.13
C GLU A 16 -2.44 -17.85 -12.78
N ALA A 17 -2.94 -19.03 -12.40
CA ALA A 17 -4.18 -19.56 -12.95
C ALA A 17 -5.37 -18.63 -12.70
N VAL A 18 -5.45 -18.00 -11.52
CA VAL A 18 -6.52 -17.02 -11.21
C VAL A 18 -6.31 -15.70 -11.94
N LEU A 19 -5.10 -15.13 -11.90
CA LEU A 19 -4.82 -13.83 -12.53
C LEU A 19 -4.93 -13.87 -14.05
N ASN A 20 -4.63 -15.01 -14.68
CA ASN A 20 -4.77 -15.26 -16.12
C ASN A 20 -6.13 -15.85 -16.53
N ARG A 21 -7.11 -15.94 -15.62
CA ARG A 21 -8.46 -16.49 -15.90
C ARG A 21 -8.48 -17.93 -16.40
N GLN A 22 -7.43 -18.69 -16.11
CA GLN A 22 -7.41 -20.14 -16.33
C GLN A 22 -8.27 -20.85 -15.29
N SER A 23 -8.41 -20.26 -14.09
CA SER A 23 -9.41 -20.62 -13.09
C SER A 23 -10.61 -19.67 -13.18
N PRO A 24 -11.85 -20.18 -13.13
CA PRO A 24 -13.04 -19.35 -13.14
C PRO A 24 -13.12 -18.50 -11.87
N VAL A 25 -13.43 -17.22 -12.03
CA VAL A 25 -13.70 -16.29 -10.93
C VAL A 25 -15.17 -15.86 -10.99
N ASP A 26 -15.89 -15.90 -9.87
CA ASP A 26 -17.30 -15.49 -9.83
C ASP A 26 -17.45 -13.96 -9.73
N ALA A 27 -17.16 -13.29 -10.85
CA ALA A 27 -17.26 -11.84 -10.95
C ALA A 27 -18.69 -11.32 -10.81
N ILE A 28 -19.70 -12.12 -11.17
CA ILE A 28 -21.11 -11.72 -11.11
C ILE A 28 -21.62 -11.69 -9.67
N ALA A 29 -21.29 -12.69 -8.86
CA ALA A 29 -21.61 -12.66 -7.44
C ALA A 29 -20.90 -11.51 -6.73
N ALA A 30 -19.62 -11.28 -7.04
CA ALA A 30 -18.88 -10.14 -6.50
C ALA A 30 -19.49 -8.78 -6.90
N LEU A 31 -19.90 -8.63 -8.17
CA LEU A 31 -20.55 -7.41 -8.65
C LEU A 31 -21.91 -7.20 -7.98
N THR A 32 -22.70 -8.27 -7.85
CA THR A 32 -24.02 -8.23 -7.20
C THR A 32 -23.89 -7.73 -5.76
N GLN A 33 -22.91 -8.26 -5.01
CA GLN A 33 -22.63 -7.80 -3.65
C GLN A 33 -22.20 -6.33 -3.61
N ALA A 34 -21.35 -5.90 -4.55
CA ALA A 34 -20.89 -4.52 -4.64
C ALA A 34 -22.05 -3.54 -4.89
N VAL A 35 -22.98 -3.90 -5.79
CA VAL A 35 -24.16 -3.10 -6.14
C VAL A 35 -25.17 -3.06 -4.99
N GLN A 36 -25.42 -4.21 -4.33
CA GLN A 36 -26.36 -4.30 -3.21
C GLN A 36 -25.84 -3.66 -1.93
N LYS A 37 -24.55 -3.32 -1.86
CA LYS A 37 -23.88 -2.85 -0.63
C LYS A 37 -24.16 -3.77 0.56
N ALA A 38 -24.15 -5.08 0.29
CA ALA A 38 -24.51 -6.06 1.30
C ALA A 38 -23.60 -5.91 2.53
N PRO A 39 -24.16 -5.94 3.76
CA PRO A 39 -23.36 -5.79 4.97
C PRO A 39 -22.30 -6.89 5.02
N LYS A 40 -21.06 -6.48 5.31
CA LYS A 40 -19.96 -7.42 5.51
C LYS A 40 -20.09 -8.06 6.90
N PRO A 41 -19.75 -9.35 7.04
CA PRO A 41 -19.72 -9.97 8.36
C PRO A 41 -18.75 -9.22 9.27
N SER A 42 -19.11 -9.08 10.55
CA SER A 42 -18.20 -8.53 11.55
C SER A 42 -17.12 -9.56 11.84
N VAL A 43 -15.88 -9.23 11.50
CA VAL A 43 -14.69 -10.05 11.73
C VAL A 43 -13.81 -9.31 12.72
N SER A 44 -13.23 -10.03 13.69
CA SER A 44 -12.25 -9.45 14.62
C SER A 44 -11.02 -9.01 13.84
N LEU A 45 -10.46 -7.84 14.16
CA LEU A 45 -9.29 -7.31 13.45
C LEU A 45 -8.08 -8.25 13.51
N ASN A 46 -7.97 -9.08 14.55
CA ASN A 46 -6.93 -10.10 14.69
C ASN A 46 -7.07 -11.29 13.73
N GLU A 47 -8.23 -11.44 13.08
CA GLU A 47 -8.53 -12.49 12.09
C GLU A 47 -8.51 -11.95 10.65
N VAL A 48 -8.06 -10.71 10.45
CA VAL A 48 -8.00 -10.03 9.14
C VAL A 48 -6.59 -10.06 8.61
N ALA A 49 -6.35 -10.68 7.45
CA ALA A 49 -5.07 -10.56 6.76
C ALA A 49 -4.92 -9.16 6.15
N LEU A 50 -3.77 -8.53 6.37
CA LEU A 50 -3.50 -7.15 5.97
C LEU A 50 -2.40 -7.08 4.90
N GLY A 51 -2.66 -6.35 3.82
CA GLY A 51 -1.70 -5.97 2.80
C GLY A 51 -1.41 -4.48 2.80
N PHE A 52 -0.18 -4.06 2.54
CA PHE A 52 0.21 -2.65 2.54
C PHE A 52 0.60 -2.17 1.15
N ASP A 53 -0.20 -1.27 0.56
CA ASP A 53 0.24 -0.53 -0.62
C ASP A 53 1.29 0.53 -0.25
N ALA A 54 2.10 0.95 -1.22
CA ALA A 54 3.14 1.97 -1.07
C ALA A 54 2.58 3.28 -0.51
N SER A 55 1.37 3.67 -0.93
CA SER A 55 0.71 4.92 -0.51
C SER A 55 0.39 4.96 0.99
N VAL A 56 0.14 3.81 1.61
CA VAL A 56 -0.08 3.65 3.05
C VAL A 56 1.25 3.54 3.76
N PHE A 57 2.14 2.70 3.23
CA PHE A 57 3.45 2.46 3.81
C PHE A 57 4.28 3.75 3.96
N LEU A 58 4.21 4.65 2.98
CA LEU A 58 4.86 5.96 3.01
C LEU A 58 4.30 6.94 4.07
N ARG A 59 3.07 6.73 4.54
CA ARG A 59 2.35 7.66 5.44
C ARG A 59 2.13 7.10 6.83
N LEU A 60 2.32 5.81 7.03
CA LEU A 60 2.07 5.14 8.31
C LEU A 60 2.91 5.76 9.45
N ALA A 61 4.17 6.14 9.17
CA ALA A 61 5.04 6.79 10.15
C ALA A 61 4.61 8.21 10.54
N THR A 62 3.86 8.92 9.68
CA THR A 62 3.46 10.32 9.87
C THR A 62 1.96 10.48 10.17
N GLU A 63 1.23 9.38 10.24
CA GLU A 63 -0.20 9.37 10.57
C GLU A 63 -0.44 9.81 12.01
N LYS A 64 -1.56 10.49 12.28
CA LYS A 64 -1.87 11.03 13.63
C LYS A 64 -1.94 9.95 14.70
N ARG A 65 -2.29 8.72 14.29
CA ARG A 65 -2.40 7.55 15.16
C ARG A 65 -1.30 6.52 14.90
N SER A 66 -0.17 6.94 14.34
CA SER A 66 0.94 6.04 14.01
C SER A 66 1.34 5.16 15.19
N VAL A 67 1.47 5.73 16.40
CA VAL A 67 1.83 5.00 17.61
C VAL A 67 0.82 3.89 17.95
N GLU A 68 -0.48 4.21 18.01
CA GLU A 68 -1.53 3.23 18.30
C GLU A 68 -1.59 2.11 17.24
N ILE A 69 -1.42 2.47 15.97
CA ILE A 69 -1.40 1.51 14.87
C ILE A 69 -0.19 0.59 14.97
N LEU A 70 1.00 1.15 15.20
CA LEU A 70 2.24 0.37 15.34
C LEU A 70 2.18 -0.56 16.55
N ASP A 71 1.65 -0.09 17.68
CA ASP A 71 1.47 -0.91 18.89
C ASP A 71 0.50 -2.08 18.64
N TYR A 72 -0.58 -1.84 17.88
CA TYR A 72 -1.49 -2.89 17.46
C TYR A 72 -0.84 -3.90 16.52
N LEU A 73 -0.08 -3.46 15.52
CA LEU A 73 0.58 -4.34 14.53
C LEU A 73 1.53 -5.35 15.19
N ILE A 74 2.13 -5.01 16.34
CA ILE A 74 2.95 -5.94 17.13
C ILE A 74 2.12 -7.13 17.64
N GLN A 75 0.85 -6.90 17.99
CA GLN A 75 -0.05 -7.89 18.58
C GLN A 75 -0.92 -8.61 17.55
N HIS A 76 -0.97 -8.09 16.33
CA HIS A 76 -1.76 -8.66 15.25
C HIS A 76 -1.36 -10.12 14.97
N ALA A 77 -2.37 -11.00 14.91
CA ALA A 77 -2.17 -12.44 14.78
C ALA A 77 -2.22 -12.95 13.33
N ALA A 78 -3.14 -12.40 12.53
CA ALA A 78 -3.28 -12.76 11.12
C ALA A 78 -2.11 -12.24 10.26
N PRO A 79 -2.00 -12.69 8.99
CA PRO A 79 -0.87 -12.34 8.14
C PRO A 79 -0.76 -10.84 7.88
N LEU A 80 0.45 -10.33 8.03
CA LEU A 80 0.88 -9.03 7.53
C LEU A 80 1.72 -9.22 6.28
N VAL A 81 1.27 -8.72 5.14
CA VAL A 81 2.00 -8.83 3.87
C VAL A 81 2.41 -7.44 3.39
N ILE A 82 3.69 -7.30 3.10
CA ILE A 82 4.23 -6.15 2.38
C ILE A 82 4.57 -6.61 0.97
N PRO A 83 3.80 -6.17 -0.04
CA PRO A 83 4.15 -6.36 -1.44
C PRO A 83 5.55 -5.84 -1.73
N GLY A 84 6.39 -6.65 -2.35
CA GLY A 84 7.75 -6.27 -2.69
C GLY A 84 7.81 -5.05 -3.61
N GLN A 85 6.84 -4.91 -4.52
CA GLN A 85 6.65 -3.71 -5.32
C GLN A 85 6.42 -2.45 -4.47
N ALA A 86 5.67 -2.55 -3.36
CA ALA A 86 5.41 -1.42 -2.48
C ALA A 86 6.68 -0.94 -1.76
N ILE A 87 7.62 -1.85 -1.45
CA ILE A 87 8.94 -1.48 -0.91
C ILE A 87 9.77 -0.71 -1.94
N GLN A 88 9.78 -1.17 -3.20
CA GLN A 88 10.50 -0.47 -4.27
C GLN A 88 9.94 0.93 -4.48
N GLU A 89 8.61 1.06 -4.50
CA GLU A 89 7.93 2.35 -4.62
C GLU A 89 8.15 3.24 -3.41
N PHE A 90 8.19 2.67 -2.20
CA PHE A 90 8.57 3.42 -1.01
C PHE A 90 9.96 4.02 -1.17
N TRP A 91 10.96 3.21 -1.53
CA TRP A 91 12.33 3.69 -1.70
C TRP A 91 12.44 4.79 -2.76
N ASN A 92 11.74 4.62 -3.89
CA ASN A 92 11.74 5.59 -4.98
C ASN A 92 11.04 6.91 -4.61
N ASN A 93 10.09 6.87 -3.66
CA ASN A 93 9.23 8.01 -3.31
C ASN A 93 9.45 8.56 -1.89
N GLN A 94 10.32 7.97 -1.06
CA GLN A 94 10.48 8.32 0.37
C GLN A 94 10.82 9.80 0.61
N LEU A 95 11.61 10.41 -0.28
CA LEU A 95 11.99 11.82 -0.20
C LEU A 95 10.84 12.79 -0.58
N ASN A 96 9.79 12.27 -1.23
CA ASN A 96 8.63 13.05 -1.65
C ASN A 96 7.49 13.02 -0.62
N VAL A 97 7.42 11.99 0.24
CA VAL A 97 6.30 11.80 1.17
C VAL A 97 6.63 12.19 2.61
N VAL A 98 7.87 11.97 3.03
CA VAL A 98 8.32 12.45 4.33
C VAL A 98 8.94 13.83 4.14
N ASP A 99 8.30 14.85 4.70
CA ASP A 99 8.84 16.20 4.67
C ASP A 99 10.23 16.21 5.34
N THR A 100 11.26 16.54 4.56
CA THR A 100 12.57 16.80 5.11
C THR A 100 12.57 18.17 5.79
N VAL A 101 13.58 18.43 6.62
CA VAL A 101 13.76 19.76 7.23
C VAL A 101 13.76 20.84 6.15
N GLY A 102 14.34 20.53 4.98
CA GLY A 102 14.35 21.40 3.81
C GLY A 102 12.98 21.65 3.16
N THR A 103 12.08 20.66 3.04
CA THR A 103 10.74 20.91 2.50
C THR A 103 9.85 21.64 3.50
N THR A 104 9.99 21.35 4.79
CA THR A 104 9.28 22.07 5.86
C THR A 104 9.66 23.55 5.89
N LEU A 105 10.97 23.85 5.83
CA LEU A 105 11.47 25.23 5.76
C LEU A 105 10.94 25.96 4.52
N ARG A 106 10.92 25.29 3.37
CA ARG A 106 10.36 25.86 2.13
C ARG A 106 8.88 26.19 2.26
N LYS A 107 8.04 25.27 2.75
CA LYS A 107 6.59 25.52 2.96
C LYS A 107 6.33 26.71 3.90
N ARG A 108 7.12 26.83 4.98
CA ARG A 108 7.03 27.98 5.91
C ARG A 108 7.44 29.27 5.22
N PHE A 109 8.49 29.23 4.40
CA PHE A 109 8.93 30.39 3.63
C PHE A 109 7.91 30.81 2.57
N ASP A 110 7.37 29.87 1.80
CA ASP A 110 6.33 30.13 0.80
C ASP A 110 5.11 30.80 1.47
N SER A 111 4.70 30.32 2.66
CA SER A 111 3.63 30.93 3.45
C SER A 111 3.99 32.35 3.91
N LEU A 112 5.22 32.58 4.37
CA LEU A 112 5.71 33.91 4.75
C LEU A 112 5.75 34.87 3.55
N ALA A 113 6.21 34.41 2.39
CA ALA A 113 6.29 35.22 1.17
C ALA A 113 4.90 35.66 0.70
N VAL A 114 3.90 34.76 0.77
CA VAL A 114 2.50 35.09 0.47
C VAL A 114 1.97 36.18 1.41
N GLU A 115 2.24 36.11 2.70
CA GLU A 115 1.83 37.15 3.66
C GLU A 115 2.59 38.47 3.46
N ALA A 116 3.91 38.41 3.21
CA ALA A 116 4.74 39.59 2.99
C ALA A 116 4.36 40.37 1.73
N LYS A 117 3.98 39.67 0.64
CA LYS A 117 3.45 40.27 -0.59
C LYS A 117 2.17 41.09 -0.38
N LYS A 118 1.38 40.79 0.66
CA LYS A 118 0.19 41.59 1.00
C LYS A 118 0.55 42.95 1.62
N ILE A 119 1.76 43.09 2.17
CA ILE A 119 2.24 44.27 2.88
C ILE A 119 3.06 45.17 1.95
N ASP A 120 3.96 44.60 1.15
CA ASP A 120 4.81 45.36 0.22
C ASP A 120 5.08 44.55 -1.06
N SER A 121 4.76 45.14 -2.22
CA SER A 121 4.99 44.51 -3.53
C SER A 121 6.47 44.40 -3.91
N ARG A 122 7.37 45.12 -3.22
CA ARG A 122 8.83 45.07 -3.40
C ARG A 122 9.48 43.85 -2.75
N PHE A 123 8.71 43.01 -2.06
CA PHE A 123 9.22 41.80 -1.44
C PHE A 123 9.68 40.72 -2.45
N GLY A 124 9.34 40.87 -3.73
CA GLY A 124 9.69 39.90 -4.79
C GLY A 124 11.20 39.69 -4.98
N ASP A 125 12.02 40.74 -4.87
CA ASP A 125 13.48 40.61 -5.03
C ASP A 125 14.10 39.82 -3.86
N PHE A 126 13.55 39.99 -2.65
CA PHE A 126 13.99 39.27 -1.45
C PHE A 126 13.50 37.81 -1.45
N GLU A 127 12.30 37.57 -2.00
CA GLU A 127 11.76 36.23 -2.21
C GLU A 127 12.66 35.40 -3.12
N ASP A 128 13.14 35.96 -4.23
CA ASP A 128 14.02 35.28 -5.17
C ASP A 128 15.38 34.90 -4.56
N GLU A 129 15.97 35.75 -3.74
CA GLU A 129 17.22 35.45 -3.04
C GLU A 129 17.05 34.32 -2.03
N VAL A 130 15.97 34.34 -1.25
CA VAL A 130 15.71 33.31 -0.25
C VAL A 130 15.29 31.99 -0.92
N LEU A 131 14.55 32.02 -2.02
CA LEU A 131 14.24 30.81 -2.80
C LEU A 131 15.52 30.14 -3.33
N LYS A 132 16.47 30.91 -3.88
CA LYS A 132 17.78 30.38 -4.30
C LYS A 132 18.58 29.78 -3.15
N MET A 133 18.54 30.43 -1.98
CA MET A 133 19.19 29.92 -0.77
C MET A 133 18.52 28.64 -0.26
N LEU A 134 17.19 28.55 -0.28
CA LEU A 134 16.43 27.35 0.07
C LEU A 134 16.70 26.21 -0.90
N GLU A 135 16.78 26.47 -2.21
CA GLU A 135 17.16 25.45 -3.20
C GLU A 135 18.58 24.92 -2.97
N ARG A 136 19.52 25.80 -2.62
CA ARG A 136 20.90 25.41 -2.28
C ARG A 136 20.92 24.59 -0.98
N PHE A 137 20.16 25.00 0.02
CA PHE A 137 19.99 24.26 1.26
C PHE A 137 19.36 22.88 1.01
N GLN A 138 18.30 22.79 0.21
CA GLN A 138 17.67 21.52 -0.19
C GLN A 138 18.64 20.63 -0.96
N ARG A 139 19.48 21.17 -1.85
CA ARG A 139 20.51 20.37 -2.54
C ARG A 139 21.58 19.81 -1.59
N GLN A 140 21.95 20.54 -0.54
CA GLN A 140 23.00 20.13 0.40
C GLN A 140 22.50 19.31 1.59
N PHE A 141 21.25 19.51 2.01
CA PHE A 141 20.70 19.00 3.27
C PHE A 141 19.28 18.42 3.10
N GLY A 142 18.75 18.33 1.88
CA GLY A 142 17.40 17.86 1.60
C GLY A 142 17.14 16.38 1.86
N TYR A 143 18.16 15.62 2.28
CA TYR A 143 18.06 14.25 2.78
C TYR A 143 17.91 14.17 4.31
N ILE A 144 18.01 15.31 5.03
CA ILE A 144 17.89 15.34 6.48
C ILE A 144 16.41 15.30 6.86
N TYR A 145 15.98 14.15 7.35
CA TYR A 145 14.68 13.96 7.98
C TYR A 145 14.61 14.74 9.30
N ASP A 146 13.40 15.18 9.68
CA ASP A 146 13.16 15.57 11.07
C ASP A 146 13.47 14.37 11.98
N GLU A 147 14.29 14.55 13.02
CA GLU A 147 14.75 13.45 13.90
C GLU A 147 13.59 12.61 14.43
N ASN A 148 12.44 13.24 14.76
CA ASN A 148 11.27 12.54 15.26
C ASN A 148 10.62 11.62 14.22
N VAL A 149 10.71 12.00 12.93
CA VAL A 149 10.19 11.20 11.83
C VAL A 149 11.15 10.06 11.50
N GLY A 150 12.46 10.29 11.59
CA GLY A 150 13.47 9.25 11.44
C GLY A 150 13.28 8.10 12.42
N ASP A 151 13.07 8.41 13.71
CA ASP A 151 12.81 7.41 14.76
C ASP A 151 11.50 6.65 14.51
N SER A 152 10.44 7.36 14.09
CA SER A 152 9.13 6.76 13.80
C SER A 152 9.19 5.80 12.60
N VAL A 153 9.91 6.19 11.54
CA VAL A 153 10.14 5.34 10.36
C VAL A 153 10.98 4.12 10.74
N THR A 154 12.04 4.29 11.53
CA THR A 154 12.89 3.18 11.98
C THR A 154 12.08 2.17 12.79
N ARG A 155 11.31 2.64 13.78
CA ARG A 155 10.43 1.80 14.59
C ARG A 155 9.39 1.06 13.74
N MET A 156 8.79 1.74 12.77
CA MET A 156 7.85 1.12 11.83
C MET A 156 8.53 0.00 11.03
N LEU A 157 9.72 0.24 10.47
CA LEU A 157 10.47 -0.75 9.70
C LEU A 157 10.86 -1.96 10.54
N GLU A 158 11.27 -1.77 11.80
CA GLU A 158 11.59 -2.85 12.72
C GLU A 158 10.37 -3.74 13.03
N ILE A 159 9.22 -3.11 13.31
CA ILE A 159 7.96 -3.84 13.55
C ILE A 159 7.59 -4.67 12.32
N LEU A 160 7.62 -4.05 11.14
CA LEU A 160 7.28 -4.71 9.89
C LEU A 160 8.27 -5.82 9.54
N GLN A 161 9.57 -5.62 9.75
CA GLN A 161 10.56 -6.67 9.57
C GLN A 161 10.27 -7.89 10.46
N SER A 162 9.81 -7.66 11.69
CA SER A 162 9.53 -8.75 12.65
C SER A 162 8.18 -9.45 12.45
N LYS A 163 7.19 -8.77 11.85
CA LYS A 163 5.80 -9.24 11.79
C LYS A 163 5.27 -9.52 10.40
N SER A 164 5.86 -8.90 9.38
CA SER A 164 5.36 -9.01 8.01
C SER A 164 6.17 -9.99 7.17
N CYS A 165 5.49 -10.59 6.20
CA CYS A 165 6.11 -11.27 5.08
C CYS A 165 6.25 -10.29 3.92
N CYS A 166 7.48 -10.13 3.41
CA CYS A 166 7.71 -9.42 2.16
C CYS A 166 7.76 -10.43 1.01
N SER A 167 6.85 -10.30 0.04
CA SER A 167 6.69 -11.24 -1.06
C SER A 167 7.02 -10.61 -2.41
N PHE A 168 7.63 -11.40 -3.31
CA PHE A 168 7.89 -11.02 -4.70
C PHE A 168 7.48 -12.16 -5.62
N VAL A 169 6.58 -11.89 -6.57
CA VAL A 169 6.36 -12.81 -7.69
C VAL A 169 7.46 -12.64 -8.74
N PRO A 170 7.90 -13.72 -9.42
CA PRO A 170 8.82 -13.64 -10.55
C PRO A 170 8.24 -12.75 -11.65
N ARG A 171 8.91 -11.63 -11.95
CA ARG A 171 8.39 -10.60 -12.87
C ARG A 171 8.24 -11.12 -14.30
N ASP A 172 9.19 -11.94 -14.74
CA ASP A 172 9.18 -12.64 -16.02
C ASP A 172 7.97 -13.56 -16.19
N ARG A 173 7.54 -14.21 -15.11
CA ARG A 173 6.37 -15.10 -15.11
C ARG A 173 5.05 -14.35 -15.27
N PHE A 174 4.94 -13.14 -14.73
CA PHE A 174 3.68 -12.38 -14.69
C PHE A 174 3.61 -11.20 -15.67
N ILE A 175 4.68 -10.92 -16.44
CA ILE A 175 4.72 -9.76 -17.35
C ILE A 175 3.59 -9.77 -18.39
N CYS A 176 3.28 -10.92 -18.98
CA CYS A 176 2.20 -11.02 -19.97
C CYS A 176 0.84 -10.76 -19.30
N ALA A 177 0.62 -11.28 -18.09
CA ALA A 177 -0.59 -11.04 -17.32
C ALA A 177 -0.78 -9.53 -17.04
N ALA A 178 0.30 -8.87 -16.61
CA ALA A 178 0.32 -7.44 -16.34
C ALA A 178 -0.08 -6.61 -17.58
N GLN A 179 0.58 -6.87 -18.71
CA GLN A 179 0.32 -6.18 -19.98
C GLN A 179 -1.10 -6.41 -20.50
N ILE A 180 -1.61 -7.63 -20.40
CA ILE A 180 -2.98 -7.96 -20.80
C ILE A 180 -3.98 -7.22 -19.91
N ARG A 181 -3.78 -7.20 -18.59
CA ARG A 181 -4.68 -6.49 -17.67
C ARG A 181 -4.68 -4.99 -17.96
N ASN A 182 -3.51 -4.39 -18.16
CA ASN A 182 -3.39 -2.98 -18.49
C ASN A 182 -4.14 -2.63 -19.79
N SER A 183 -3.87 -3.37 -20.87
CA SER A 183 -4.53 -3.15 -22.18
C SER A 183 -6.04 -3.42 -22.19
N THR A 184 -6.51 -4.37 -21.37
CA THR A 184 -7.94 -4.70 -21.22
C THR A 184 -8.66 -3.88 -20.16
N ARG A 185 -7.96 -2.98 -19.46
CA ARG A 185 -8.47 -2.22 -18.32
C ARG A 185 -9.04 -3.10 -17.20
N THR A 186 -8.36 -4.22 -16.95
CA THR A 186 -8.64 -5.08 -15.81
C THR A 186 -7.91 -4.52 -14.59
N PRO A 187 -8.59 -4.29 -13.45
CA PRO A 187 -7.96 -3.75 -12.23
C PRO A 187 -6.94 -4.73 -11.64
N PRO A 188 -6.04 -4.31 -10.75
CA PRO A 188 -5.67 -2.92 -10.52
C PRO A 188 -4.62 -2.47 -11.54
N GLY A 189 -4.37 -1.16 -11.63
CA GLY A 189 -3.22 -0.59 -12.32
C GLY A 189 -3.45 -0.13 -13.76
N PHE A 190 -4.65 -0.29 -14.33
CA PHE A 190 -4.93 0.23 -15.67
C PHE A 190 -5.06 1.76 -15.73
N LYS A 191 -5.02 2.42 -14.56
CA LYS A 191 -4.97 3.88 -14.45
C LYS A 191 -3.55 4.43 -14.49
N ASP A 192 -2.54 3.58 -14.34
CA ASP A 192 -1.14 3.98 -14.31
C ASP A 192 -0.46 3.79 -15.65
N ALA A 193 0.64 4.53 -15.85
CA ALA A 193 1.47 4.40 -17.04
C ALA A 193 2.26 3.07 -17.09
N GLY A 194 2.32 2.33 -15.99
CA GLY A 194 3.06 1.08 -15.87
C GLY A 194 2.31 0.05 -15.03
N ASP A 195 2.98 -1.05 -14.73
CA ASP A 195 2.36 -2.23 -14.12
C ASP A 195 2.57 -2.33 -12.59
N GLY A 196 2.93 -1.22 -11.93
CA GLY A 196 3.26 -1.17 -10.50
C GLY A 196 2.13 -1.69 -9.63
N ASP A 197 0.95 -1.09 -9.73
CA ASP A 197 -0.27 -1.51 -9.02
C ASP A 197 -0.60 -3.01 -9.24
N PHE A 198 -0.38 -3.54 -10.45
CA PHE A 198 -0.54 -4.97 -10.70
C PHE A 198 0.45 -5.81 -9.89
N TYR A 199 1.72 -5.42 -9.82
CA TYR A 199 2.72 -6.13 -9.02
C TYR A 199 2.51 -5.97 -7.52
N VAL A 200 1.99 -4.81 -7.05
CA VAL A 200 1.52 -4.67 -5.66
C VAL A 200 0.47 -5.74 -5.36
N TRP A 201 -0.50 -5.92 -6.26
CA TRP A 201 -1.56 -6.92 -6.11
C TRP A 201 -1.05 -8.36 -6.19
N ALA A 202 -0.20 -8.67 -7.18
CA ALA A 202 0.33 -10.02 -7.35
C ALA A 202 1.24 -10.43 -6.19
N ASP A 203 2.12 -9.53 -5.74
CA ASP A 203 2.97 -9.75 -4.57
C ASP A 203 2.13 -9.96 -3.31
N PHE A 204 1.10 -9.13 -3.11
CA PHE A 204 0.18 -9.27 -1.98
C PHE A 204 -0.47 -10.65 -1.91
N LEU A 205 -1.14 -11.06 -2.99
CA LEU A 205 -1.82 -12.35 -3.05
C LEU A 205 -0.84 -13.52 -2.91
N PHE A 206 0.36 -13.39 -3.48
CA PHE A 206 1.40 -14.40 -3.32
C PHE A 206 1.85 -14.54 -1.87
N GLY A 207 2.06 -13.44 -1.15
CA GLY A 207 2.43 -13.48 0.26
C GLY A 207 1.39 -14.20 1.13
N LEU A 208 0.11 -14.00 0.84
CA LEU A 208 -0.98 -14.73 1.51
C LEU A 208 -0.97 -16.22 1.20
N LEU A 209 -0.76 -16.60 -0.07
CA LEU A 209 -0.65 -18.01 -0.48
C LEU A 209 0.58 -18.70 0.11
N VAL A 210 1.70 -17.99 0.24
CA VAL A 210 2.89 -18.49 0.92
C VAL A 210 2.56 -18.79 2.37
N HIS A 211 1.97 -17.82 3.09
CA HIS A 211 1.56 -18.00 4.48
C HIS A 211 0.55 -19.15 4.68
N GLU A 212 -0.46 -19.28 3.80
CA GLU A 212 -1.41 -20.40 3.83
C GLU A 212 -0.70 -21.76 3.67
N SER A 213 0.38 -21.82 2.89
CA SER A 213 1.15 -23.04 2.64
C SER A 213 2.13 -23.43 3.76
N GLU A 214 2.41 -22.54 4.70
CA GLU A 214 3.39 -22.78 5.77
C GLU A 214 2.81 -23.61 6.93
N PRO A 215 3.61 -24.49 7.56
CA PRO A 215 3.17 -25.23 8.75
C PRO A 215 2.79 -24.28 9.90
N GLY A 216 1.51 -24.29 10.28
CA GLY A 216 0.99 -23.39 11.31
C GLY A 216 0.45 -22.06 10.77
N GLY A 217 0.36 -21.89 9.44
CA GLY A 217 -0.34 -20.78 8.81
C GLY A 217 -1.75 -20.63 9.40
N GLN A 218 -1.98 -19.51 10.08
CA GLN A 218 -3.29 -19.18 10.64
C GLN A 218 -4.29 -18.86 9.52
N ASN A 219 -5.50 -19.41 9.65
CA ASN A 219 -6.63 -19.04 8.81
C ASN A 219 -7.10 -17.64 9.18
N PHE A 220 -7.09 -16.74 8.21
CA PHE A 220 -7.77 -15.45 8.28
C PHE A 220 -9.21 -15.59 7.77
N LYS A 221 -10.12 -14.73 8.26
CA LYS A 221 -11.53 -14.72 7.86
C LYS A 221 -11.89 -13.59 6.92
N GLN A 222 -10.95 -12.69 6.66
CA GLN A 222 -11.10 -11.56 5.76
C GLN A 222 -9.72 -11.13 5.26
N VAL A 223 -9.68 -10.62 4.03
CA VAL A 223 -8.49 -9.99 3.44
C VAL A 223 -8.76 -8.50 3.28
N VAL A 224 -7.80 -7.68 3.69
CA VAL A 224 -7.85 -6.23 3.51
C VAL A 224 -6.57 -5.75 2.88
N LEU A 225 -6.69 -5.01 1.78
CA LEU A 225 -5.60 -4.20 1.25
C LEU A 225 -5.71 -2.77 1.81
N LEU A 226 -4.66 -2.31 2.46
CA LEU A 226 -4.54 -0.94 2.93
C LEU A 226 -3.94 -0.10 1.81
N THR A 227 -4.71 0.83 1.26
CA THR A 227 -4.25 1.83 0.30
C THR A 227 -4.93 3.17 0.53
N ASN A 228 -4.17 4.27 0.41
CA ASN A 228 -4.71 5.63 0.39
C ASN A 228 -5.03 6.08 -1.04
N ASP A 229 -4.75 5.23 -2.03
CA ASP A 229 -5.09 5.49 -3.41
C ASP A 229 -6.62 5.48 -3.58
N ARG A 230 -7.12 6.53 -4.25
CA ARG A 230 -8.54 6.73 -4.54
C ARG A 230 -8.90 6.39 -5.99
N LYS A 231 -7.99 5.76 -6.74
CA LYS A 231 -8.28 5.33 -8.10
C LYS A 231 -9.42 4.31 -8.12
N ALA A 232 -10.24 4.42 -9.15
CA ALA A 232 -11.45 3.63 -9.34
C ALA A 232 -11.18 2.14 -9.62
N ASP A 233 -9.94 1.78 -10.00
CA ASP A 233 -9.52 0.42 -10.27
C ASP A 233 -9.21 -0.38 -9.00
N TRP A 234 -8.96 0.27 -7.86
CA TRP A 234 -8.92 -0.39 -6.55
C TRP A 234 -10.29 -0.50 -5.91
N SER A 235 -11.01 0.63 -5.84
CA SER A 235 -12.31 0.71 -5.17
C SER A 235 -13.16 1.85 -5.72
N THR A 236 -14.46 1.81 -5.48
CA THR A 236 -15.39 2.88 -5.84
C THR A 236 -16.36 3.09 -4.67
N HIS A 237 -16.39 4.32 -4.12
CA HIS A 237 -17.22 4.67 -2.95
C HIS A 237 -17.02 3.73 -1.74
N GLY A 238 -15.78 3.35 -1.46
CA GLY A 238 -15.44 2.45 -0.34
C GLY A 238 -15.79 0.97 -0.59
N MET A 239 -16.26 0.61 -1.79
CA MET A 239 -16.47 -0.77 -2.20
C MET A 239 -15.31 -1.23 -3.07
N PRO A 240 -14.64 -2.36 -2.74
CA PRO A 240 -13.59 -2.92 -3.57
C PRO A 240 -14.09 -3.24 -4.97
N HIS A 241 -13.19 -3.16 -5.95
CA HIS A 241 -13.54 -3.54 -7.30
C HIS A 241 -14.01 -5.02 -7.35
N PRO A 242 -15.13 -5.36 -8.01
CA PRO A 242 -15.70 -6.72 -8.04
C PRO A 242 -14.73 -7.80 -8.50
N ILE A 243 -13.93 -7.51 -9.53
CA ILE A 243 -12.89 -8.43 -10.03
C ILE A 243 -11.87 -8.80 -8.95
N LEU A 244 -11.35 -7.83 -8.19
CA LEU A 244 -10.39 -8.09 -7.11
C LEU A 244 -11.04 -8.93 -6.00
N THR A 245 -12.30 -8.64 -5.68
CA THR A 245 -13.08 -9.43 -4.72
C THR A 245 -13.26 -10.87 -5.18
N ALA A 246 -13.55 -11.08 -6.47
CA ALA A 246 -13.70 -12.43 -7.04
C ALA A 246 -12.38 -13.20 -7.03
N GLU A 247 -11.24 -12.54 -7.30
CA GLU A 247 -9.91 -13.15 -7.23
C GLU A 247 -9.58 -13.61 -5.81
N VAL A 248 -9.77 -12.74 -4.80
CA VAL A 248 -9.55 -13.10 -3.39
C VAL A 248 -10.44 -14.26 -2.96
N ARG A 249 -11.72 -14.25 -3.32
CA ARG A 249 -12.63 -15.35 -3.02
C ARG A 249 -12.21 -16.66 -3.67
N THR A 250 -11.76 -16.61 -4.91
CA THR A 250 -11.31 -17.81 -5.62
C THR A 250 -10.04 -18.38 -4.98
N LEU A 251 -9.17 -17.52 -4.44
CA LEU A 251 -7.93 -17.94 -3.80
C LEU A 251 -8.08 -18.34 -2.33
N PHE A 252 -9.02 -17.76 -1.59
CA PHE A 252 -9.03 -17.92 -0.13
C PHE A 252 -10.42 -18.17 0.47
N ASP A 253 -11.48 -18.10 -0.33
CA ASP A 253 -12.88 -18.23 0.11
C ASP A 253 -13.28 -17.29 1.27
N VAL A 254 -12.71 -16.08 1.28
CA VAL A 254 -13.02 -15.05 2.29
C VAL A 254 -13.41 -13.71 1.65
N PRO A 255 -14.10 -12.83 2.39
CA PRO A 255 -14.39 -11.46 1.95
C PRO A 255 -13.12 -10.64 1.73
N PHE A 256 -13.19 -9.71 0.76
CA PHE A 256 -12.17 -8.70 0.50
C PHE A 256 -12.65 -7.30 0.88
N ASP A 257 -11.74 -6.47 1.40
CA ASP A 257 -11.96 -5.04 1.56
C ASP A 257 -10.73 -4.19 1.21
N VAL A 258 -10.97 -2.90 0.98
CA VAL A 258 -9.93 -1.90 0.75
C VAL A 258 -10.13 -0.78 1.76
N TRP A 259 -9.14 -0.54 2.61
CA TRP A 259 -9.21 0.49 3.66
C TRP A 259 -8.10 1.53 3.45
N ASP A 260 -8.40 2.77 3.80
CA ASP A 260 -7.37 3.80 3.99
C ASP A 260 -6.84 3.77 5.44
N LEU A 261 -5.81 4.57 5.71
CA LEU A 261 -5.22 4.68 7.05
C LEU A 261 -6.22 5.17 8.10
N GLU A 262 -7.17 6.04 7.73
CA GLU A 262 -8.16 6.59 8.66
C GLU A 262 -9.15 5.51 9.13
N LYS A 263 -9.67 4.70 8.19
CA LYS A 263 -10.52 3.56 8.51
C LYS A 263 -9.75 2.53 9.32
N PHE A 264 -8.52 2.19 8.93
CA PHE A 264 -7.70 1.24 9.68
C PHE A 264 -7.44 1.71 11.12
N GLY A 265 -7.00 2.95 11.31
CA GLY A 265 -6.80 3.52 12.65
C GLY A 265 -8.09 3.63 13.48
N SER A 266 -9.26 3.62 12.85
CA SER A 266 -10.55 3.56 13.54
C SER A 266 -10.93 2.13 13.95
N GLU A 267 -10.61 1.13 13.15
CA GLU A 267 -10.79 -0.29 13.51
C GLU A 267 -9.81 -0.72 14.61
N VAL A 268 -8.56 -0.28 14.56
CA VAL A 268 -7.56 -0.51 15.62
C VAL A 268 -8.11 -0.03 16.97
N ARG A 269 -8.65 1.19 17.03
CA ARG A 269 -9.21 1.75 18.26
C ARG A 269 -10.41 0.98 18.81
N LYS A 270 -11.20 0.33 17.95
CA LYS A 270 -12.32 -0.52 18.39
C LYS A 270 -11.85 -1.87 18.95
N SER A 271 -10.63 -2.28 18.59
CA SER A 271 -10.04 -3.56 18.99
C SER A 271 -9.21 -3.49 20.28
N LEU A 272 -8.81 -2.27 20.69
CA LEU A 272 -8.16 -1.97 21.97
C LEU A 272 -9.21 -1.84 23.10
#